data_AF-A0A9W6B0A3-F1
#
_entry.id   AF-A0A9W6B0A3-F1
#
_cell.length_a   1.000
_cell.length_b   1.000
_cell.length_c   1.000
_cell.angle_alpha   90.00
_cell.angle_beta   90.00
_cell.angle_gamma   90.00
#
_symmetry.space_group_name_H-M   'P 1'
#
loop_
_entity.id
_entity.type
_entity.pdbx_description
1 polymer ?
#
loop_
_entity_poly.entity_id
_entity_poly.type
_entity_poly.pdbx_seq_one_letter_code
_entity_poly.pdbx_strand_id
1 'polypeptide(L)'
;MGVSLAACGSNKPIATTNGGKITQSEYYSKVNKSSAGKQILQQMILNKVLNKEYGNKVTSADINTKYNQYKAQYGGSESTLNMALQQSGMTKESLKSEIKSQLLIQAAVKDNLDYTTNDLKNQFKSYQPKVTVGEILVTNKQDANKVINKLKSGAKFSDLAKQYSKDVSNKNDGGKLAPFDNTNTDMDQSFVKAAYTLSNSKYTEKPVKTKAGYQVIKMINHPKKGKYEDHINDLKDQIANNVVNTASSNPESSAKIKKIISKVLKRGGVEIEDKNFQNVLSGYLTNSTK
;
A
#
# COMPACT_ATOMS: atom_id res chain seq x y z
N MET A 1 -14.52 13.80 -51.62
CA MET A 1 -15.22 14.17 -50.37
C MET A 1 -14.20 14.13 -49.25
N GLY A 2 -13.74 15.30 -48.82
CA GLY A 2 -12.75 15.42 -47.75
C GLY A 2 -13.43 15.20 -46.42
N VAL A 3 -12.98 14.19 -45.67
CA VAL A 3 -13.34 14.02 -44.27
C VAL A 3 -12.60 15.12 -43.50
N SER A 4 -13.27 16.22 -43.21
CA SER A 4 -12.77 17.21 -42.27
C SER A 4 -12.59 16.55 -40.91
N LEU A 5 -11.34 16.31 -40.51
CA LEU A 5 -11.00 16.07 -39.13
C LEU A 5 -11.38 17.33 -38.34
N ALA A 6 -12.41 17.21 -37.51
CA ALA A 6 -12.72 18.19 -36.49
C ALA A 6 -11.53 18.25 -35.51
N ALA A 7 -10.64 19.21 -35.74
CA ALA A 7 -9.59 19.59 -34.81
C ALA A 7 -10.22 20.33 -33.62
N CYS A 8 -10.90 19.60 -32.73
CA CYS A 8 -11.35 20.14 -31.45
C CYS A 8 -10.20 20.15 -30.44
N GLY A 9 -9.14 20.92 -30.72
CA GLY A 9 -8.28 21.43 -29.67
C GLY A 9 -9.02 22.58 -29.01
N SER A 10 -9.58 22.36 -27.81
CA SER A 10 -10.27 23.43 -27.08
C SER A 10 -9.30 24.59 -26.85
N ASN A 11 -9.50 25.69 -27.57
CA ASN A 11 -8.75 26.94 -27.43
C ASN A 11 -9.13 27.68 -26.12
N LYS A 12 -9.61 26.93 -25.11
CA LYS A 12 -10.12 27.43 -23.85
C LYS A 12 -8.93 28.01 -23.06
N PRO A 13 -8.98 29.29 -22.67
CA PRO A 13 -7.96 29.88 -21.82
C PRO A 13 -7.95 29.17 -20.46
N ILE A 14 -6.75 28.79 -20.00
CA ILE A 14 -6.53 28.27 -18.64
C ILE A 14 -5.97 29.34 -17.70
N ALA A 15 -5.29 30.35 -18.26
CA ALA A 15 -4.81 31.52 -17.55
C ALA A 15 -4.84 32.73 -18.48
N THR A 16 -5.07 33.91 -17.90
CA THR A 16 -4.97 35.20 -18.60
C THR A 16 -3.98 36.07 -17.85
N THR A 17 -3.02 36.65 -18.56
CA THR A 17 -2.03 37.59 -18.03
C THR A 17 -2.14 38.92 -18.80
N ASN A 18 -1.43 39.95 -18.34
CA ASN A 18 -1.25 41.19 -19.10
C ASN A 18 -0.56 40.98 -20.47
N GLY A 19 0.12 39.85 -20.66
CA GLY A 19 0.77 39.46 -21.92
C GLY A 19 -0.07 38.55 -22.83
N GLY A 20 -1.29 38.20 -22.44
CA GLY A 20 -2.20 37.39 -23.26
C GLY A 20 -2.78 36.16 -22.55
N LYS A 21 -3.41 35.28 -23.34
CA LYS A 21 -4.08 34.07 -22.84
C LYS A 21 -3.19 32.86 -23.05
N ILE A 22 -3.05 32.03 -22.02
CA ILE A 22 -2.47 30.69 -22.14
C ILE A 22 -3.62 29.71 -22.36
N THR A 23 -3.57 28.94 -23.44
CA THR A 23 -4.65 28.00 -23.80
C THR A 23 -4.39 26.58 -23.31
N GLN A 24 -5.45 25.78 -23.19
CA GLN A 24 -5.33 24.35 -22.88
C GLN A 24 -4.46 23.61 -23.90
N SER A 25 -4.61 23.91 -25.19
CA SER A 25 -3.81 23.30 -26.28
C SER A 25 -2.32 23.66 -26.15
N GLU A 26 -2.03 24.93 -25.89
CA GLU A 26 -0.66 25.40 -25.68
C GLU A 26 -0.01 24.67 -24.50
N TYR A 27 -0.69 24.63 -23.35
CA TYR A 27 -0.21 23.92 -22.16
C TYR A 27 -0.02 22.42 -22.43
N TYR A 28 -1.02 21.76 -23.02
CA TYR A 28 -0.95 20.34 -23.38
C TYR A 28 0.26 20.04 -24.27
N SER A 29 0.53 20.88 -25.28
CA SER A 29 1.66 20.72 -26.19
C SER A 29 3.05 20.84 -25.53
N LYS A 30 3.12 21.50 -24.36
CA LYS A 30 4.34 21.57 -23.55
C LYS A 30 4.44 20.36 -22.63
N VAL A 31 3.34 19.98 -21.98
CA VAL A 31 3.30 18.85 -21.05
C VAL A 31 3.51 17.52 -21.78
N ASN A 32 2.85 17.28 -22.91
CA ASN A 32 2.93 16.01 -23.65
C ASN A 32 4.35 15.70 -24.19
N LYS A 33 5.17 16.74 -24.42
CA LYS A 33 6.58 16.61 -24.82
C LYS A 33 7.51 16.36 -23.65
N SER A 34 7.10 16.70 -22.43
CA SER A 34 7.93 16.54 -21.23
C SER A 34 8.01 15.07 -20.78
N SER A 35 9.11 14.70 -20.14
CA SER A 35 9.27 13.37 -19.52
C SER A 35 8.19 13.12 -18.45
N ALA A 36 7.81 14.15 -17.70
CA ALA A 36 6.74 14.07 -16.70
C ALA A 36 5.38 13.75 -17.34
N GLY A 37 5.03 14.42 -18.45
CA GLY A 37 3.78 14.13 -19.18
C GLY A 37 3.73 12.71 -19.73
N LYS A 38 4.86 12.20 -20.25
CA LYS A 38 4.99 10.79 -20.67
C LYS A 38 4.81 9.83 -19.50
N GLN A 39 5.43 10.10 -18.35
CA GLN A 39 5.28 9.28 -17.15
C GLN A 39 3.85 9.27 -16.61
N ILE A 40 3.16 10.41 -16.64
CA ILE A 40 1.74 10.52 -16.28
C ILE A 40 0.89 9.64 -17.18
N LEU A 41 1.05 9.74 -18.50
CA LEU A 41 0.30 8.90 -19.44
C LEU A 41 0.61 7.41 -19.22
N GLN A 42 1.89 7.06 -19.02
CA GLN A 42 2.29 5.69 -18.68
C GLN A 42 1.49 5.18 -17.48
N GLN A 43 1.49 5.93 -16.37
CA GLN A 43 0.80 5.54 -15.15
C GLN A 43 -0.73 5.42 -15.36
N MET A 44 -1.32 6.33 -16.15
CA MET A 44 -2.75 6.27 -16.48
C MET A 44 -3.10 4.99 -17.26
N ILE A 45 -2.27 4.59 -18.22
CA ILE A 45 -2.44 3.35 -18.98
C ILE A 45 -2.36 2.15 -18.02
N LEU A 46 -1.29 2.07 -17.21
CA LEU A 46 -1.13 0.98 -16.24
C LEU A 46 -2.35 0.89 -15.31
N ASN A 47 -2.76 2.02 -14.72
CA ASN A 47 -3.89 2.06 -13.80
C ASN A 47 -5.20 1.64 -14.47
N LYS A 48 -5.47 2.07 -15.70
CA LYS A 48 -6.69 1.67 -16.43
C LYS A 48 -6.70 0.17 -16.69
N VAL A 49 -5.61 -0.39 -17.21
CA VAL A 49 -5.51 -1.81 -17.54
C VAL A 49 -5.59 -2.66 -16.26
N LEU A 50 -4.78 -2.34 -15.25
CA LEU A 50 -4.78 -3.06 -13.98
C LEU A 50 -6.13 -2.97 -13.27
N ASN A 51 -6.78 -1.80 -13.25
CA ASN A 51 -8.10 -1.66 -12.64
C ASN A 51 -9.17 -2.45 -13.40
N LYS A 52 -9.07 -2.57 -14.73
CA LYS A 52 -10.00 -3.39 -15.51
C LYS A 52 -9.86 -4.88 -15.17
N GLU A 53 -8.65 -5.39 -14.99
CA GLU A 53 -8.41 -6.80 -14.70
C GLU A 53 -8.57 -7.16 -13.20
N TYR A 54 -8.09 -6.31 -12.29
CA TYR A 54 -7.96 -6.62 -10.86
C TYR A 54 -8.77 -5.68 -9.95
N GLY A 55 -9.52 -4.72 -10.51
CA GLY A 55 -10.29 -3.75 -9.71
C GLY A 55 -11.37 -4.39 -8.82
N ASN A 56 -11.86 -5.57 -9.18
CA ASN A 56 -12.78 -6.37 -8.35
C ASN A 56 -12.09 -7.04 -7.14
N LYS A 57 -10.75 -7.14 -7.15
CA LYS A 57 -9.94 -7.69 -6.05
C LYS A 57 -9.47 -6.62 -5.07
N VAL A 58 -9.67 -5.34 -5.38
CA VAL A 58 -9.25 -4.21 -4.55
C VAL A 58 -10.47 -3.40 -4.16
N THR A 59 -10.87 -3.52 -2.90
CA THR A 59 -12.06 -2.84 -2.39
C THR A 59 -11.73 -1.48 -1.79
N SER A 60 -12.74 -0.62 -1.63
CA SER A 60 -12.60 0.62 -0.87
C SER A 60 -12.17 0.39 0.59
N ALA A 61 -12.52 -0.77 1.17
CA ALA A 61 -12.10 -1.14 2.52
C ALA A 61 -10.59 -1.42 2.59
N ASP A 62 -10.01 -2.07 1.59
CA ASP A 62 -8.57 -2.32 1.51
C ASP A 62 -7.79 -1.00 1.40
N ILE A 63 -8.27 -0.10 0.52
CA ILE A 63 -7.68 1.23 0.34
C ILE A 63 -7.75 2.03 1.64
N ASN A 64 -8.90 2.04 2.31
CA ASN A 64 -9.07 2.76 3.57
C ASN A 64 -8.22 2.16 4.70
N THR A 65 -8.05 0.83 4.73
CA THR A 65 -7.19 0.15 5.70
C THR A 65 -5.74 0.59 5.52
N LYS A 66 -5.21 0.55 4.29
CA LYS A 66 -3.85 1.02 3.96
C LYS A 66 -3.69 2.52 4.22
N TYR A 67 -4.69 3.33 3.88
CA TYR A 67 -4.68 4.76 4.17
C TYR A 67 -4.59 5.03 5.66
N ASN A 68 -5.34 4.31 6.49
CA ASN A 68 -5.28 4.45 7.94
C ASN A 68 -3.95 3.97 8.51
N GLN A 69 -3.33 2.94 7.94
CA GLN A 69 -1.97 2.51 8.30
C GLN A 69 -0.94 3.59 7.99
N TYR A 70 -0.97 4.19 6.79
CA TYR A 70 -0.15 5.35 6.47
C TYR A 70 -0.40 6.49 7.46
N LYS A 71 -1.66 6.82 7.73
CA LYS A 71 -2.02 7.86 8.69
C LYS A 71 -1.43 7.60 10.08
N ALA A 72 -1.46 6.34 10.55
CA ALA A 72 -0.86 5.96 11.83
C ALA A 72 0.66 6.21 11.88
N GLN A 73 1.37 5.99 10.77
CA GLN A 73 2.81 6.30 10.66
C GLN A 73 3.09 7.81 10.79
N TYR A 74 2.13 8.67 10.42
CA TYR A 74 2.18 10.13 10.59
C TYR A 74 1.47 10.61 11.86
N GLY A 75 1.38 9.76 12.90
CA GLY A 75 0.81 10.12 14.21
C GLY A 75 -0.71 10.00 14.30
N GLY A 76 -1.37 9.38 13.32
CA GLY A 76 -2.79 9.02 13.34
C GLY A 76 -3.77 10.17 13.08
N SER A 77 -3.30 11.42 13.07
CA SER A 77 -4.11 12.61 12.80
C SER A 77 -4.26 12.88 11.30
N GLU A 78 -5.49 13.13 10.87
CA GLU A 78 -5.79 13.53 9.49
C GLU A 78 -5.07 14.84 9.12
N SER A 79 -5.02 15.80 10.04
CA SER A 79 -4.38 17.10 9.82
C SER A 79 -2.86 16.93 9.61
N THR A 80 -2.21 16.11 10.44
CA THR A 80 -0.78 15.85 10.34
C THR A 80 -0.42 15.17 9.02
N LEU A 81 -1.20 14.16 8.62
CA LEU A 81 -1.02 13.52 7.32
C LEU A 81 -1.24 14.52 6.18
N ASN A 82 -2.31 15.32 6.21
CA ASN A 82 -2.60 16.30 5.16
C ASN A 82 -1.51 17.36 5.01
N MET A 83 -0.92 17.85 6.11
CA MET A 83 0.22 18.76 6.05
C MET A 83 1.45 18.10 5.40
N ALA A 84 1.76 16.84 5.75
CA ALA A 84 2.85 16.10 5.13
C ALA A 84 2.62 15.84 3.63
N LEU A 85 1.37 15.56 3.25
CA LEU A 85 0.98 15.42 1.84
C LEU A 85 1.13 16.75 1.09
N GLN A 86 0.68 17.86 1.66
CA GLN A 86 0.83 19.18 1.05
C GLN A 86 2.30 19.56 0.83
N GLN A 87 3.19 19.25 1.78
CA GLN A 87 4.64 19.47 1.61
C GLN A 87 5.25 18.68 0.46
N SER A 88 4.67 17.53 0.12
CA SER A 88 5.08 16.70 -1.02
C SER A 88 4.27 16.97 -2.29
N GLY A 89 3.40 17.99 -2.29
CA GLY A 89 2.53 18.31 -3.43
C GLY A 89 1.43 17.27 -3.69
N MET A 90 1.14 16.42 -2.70
CA MET A 90 0.12 15.37 -2.77
C MET A 90 -1.18 15.80 -2.08
N THR A 91 -2.27 15.14 -2.45
CA THR A 91 -3.56 15.25 -1.76
C THR A 91 -3.94 13.90 -1.16
N LYS A 92 -4.98 13.89 -0.34
CA LYS A 92 -5.58 12.65 0.17
C LYS A 92 -6.05 11.74 -0.97
N GLU A 93 -6.65 12.33 -2.00
CA GLU A 93 -7.16 11.63 -3.18
C GLU A 93 -6.01 11.03 -3.99
N SER A 94 -4.91 11.76 -4.18
CA SER A 94 -3.74 11.23 -4.88
C SER A 94 -3.07 10.10 -4.08
N LEU A 95 -2.97 10.22 -2.75
CA LEU A 95 -2.48 9.13 -1.90
C LEU A 95 -3.37 7.89 -2.00
N LYS A 96 -4.70 8.04 -1.95
CA LYS A 96 -5.62 6.89 -2.11
C LYS A 96 -5.50 6.26 -3.49
N SER A 97 -5.30 7.06 -4.53
CA SER A 97 -5.05 6.56 -5.89
C SER A 97 -3.74 5.79 -5.97
N GLU A 98 -2.69 6.25 -5.31
CA GLU A 98 -1.39 5.57 -5.22
C GLU A 98 -1.51 4.24 -4.48
N ILE A 99 -2.17 4.23 -3.31
CA ILE A 99 -2.48 3.00 -2.56
C ILE A 99 -3.24 2.01 -3.44
N LYS A 100 -4.25 2.48 -4.17
CA LYS A 100 -5.01 1.63 -5.09
C LYS A 100 -4.11 1.05 -6.19
N SER A 101 -3.25 1.86 -6.80
CA SER A 101 -2.27 1.41 -7.80
C SER A 101 -1.37 0.29 -7.25
N GLN A 102 -0.83 0.46 -6.05
CA GLN A 102 0.00 -0.53 -5.38
C GLN A 102 -0.75 -1.84 -5.09
N LEU A 103 -1.98 -1.76 -4.58
CA LEU A 103 -2.83 -2.93 -4.33
C LEU A 103 -3.18 -3.67 -5.63
N LEU A 104 -3.40 -2.96 -6.73
CA LEU A 104 -3.64 -3.56 -8.03
C LEU A 104 -2.39 -4.28 -8.57
N ILE A 105 -1.19 -3.71 -8.37
CA ILE A 105 0.07 -4.38 -8.70
C ILE A 105 0.25 -5.63 -7.86
N GLN A 106 -0.03 -5.57 -6.54
CA GLN A 106 0.02 -6.74 -5.66
C GLN A 106 -0.92 -7.85 -6.13
N ALA A 107 -2.17 -7.52 -6.49
CA ALA A 107 -3.13 -8.47 -7.05
C ALA A 107 -2.63 -9.08 -8.37
N ALA A 108 -2.11 -8.25 -9.28
CA ALA A 108 -1.56 -8.72 -10.55
C ALA A 108 -0.35 -9.65 -10.34
N VAL A 109 0.54 -9.32 -9.40
CA VAL A 109 1.67 -10.18 -9.05
C VAL A 109 1.18 -11.48 -8.46
N LYS A 110 0.24 -11.44 -7.51
CA LYS A 110 -0.33 -12.64 -6.89
C LYS A 110 -0.93 -13.60 -7.91
N ASP A 111 -1.62 -13.09 -8.92
CA ASP A 111 -2.29 -13.94 -9.89
C ASP A 111 -1.38 -14.48 -11.01
N ASN A 112 -0.29 -13.76 -11.32
CA ASN A 112 0.54 -14.05 -12.49
C ASN A 112 1.97 -14.50 -12.14
N LEU A 113 2.34 -14.54 -10.87
CA LEU A 113 3.62 -15.08 -10.42
C LEU A 113 3.61 -16.60 -10.53
N ASP A 114 4.69 -17.15 -11.08
CA ASP A 114 4.86 -18.59 -11.21
C ASP A 114 5.35 -19.16 -9.87
N TYR A 115 4.43 -19.67 -9.04
CA TYR A 115 4.75 -20.26 -7.74
C TYR A 115 5.20 -21.72 -7.89
N THR A 116 6.47 -22.01 -7.59
CA THR A 116 6.90 -23.40 -7.52
C THR A 116 6.49 -24.04 -6.20
N THR A 117 6.38 -25.36 -6.17
CA THR A 117 6.18 -26.12 -4.94
C THR A 117 7.29 -25.85 -3.92
N ASN A 118 8.52 -25.62 -4.39
CA ASN A 118 9.65 -25.31 -3.52
C ASN A 118 9.51 -23.93 -2.88
N ASP A 119 9.05 -22.92 -3.62
CA ASP A 119 8.81 -21.57 -3.07
C ASP A 119 7.78 -21.62 -1.94
N LEU A 120 6.65 -22.29 -2.17
CA LEU A 120 5.58 -22.42 -1.20
C LEU A 120 6.02 -23.21 0.05
N LYS A 121 6.72 -24.34 -0.13
CA LYS A 121 7.26 -25.12 0.99
C LYS A 121 8.30 -24.34 1.78
N ASN A 122 9.17 -23.58 1.11
CA ASN A 122 10.16 -22.74 1.78
C ASN A 122 9.50 -21.62 2.57
N GLN A 123 8.51 -20.93 1.99
CA GLN A 123 7.75 -19.90 2.71
C GLN A 123 7.00 -20.49 3.91
N PHE A 124 6.45 -21.71 3.78
CA PHE A 124 5.74 -22.36 4.88
C PHE A 124 6.62 -22.65 6.10
N LYS A 125 7.95 -22.79 5.94
CA LYS A 125 8.86 -22.99 7.07
C LYS A 125 8.80 -21.81 8.05
N SER A 126 8.83 -20.58 7.53
CA SER A 126 8.74 -19.34 8.32
C SER A 126 7.31 -18.82 8.49
N TYR A 127 6.32 -19.42 7.82
CA TYR A 127 4.91 -19.01 7.93
C TYR A 127 4.42 -19.02 9.38
N GLN A 128 3.79 -17.91 9.76
CA GLN A 128 2.94 -17.79 10.93
C GLN A 128 1.56 -17.30 10.48
N PRO A 129 0.48 -17.81 11.08
CA PRO A 129 -0.87 -17.37 10.74
C PRO A 129 -1.07 -15.91 11.13
N LYS A 130 -2.06 -15.27 10.51
CA LYS A 130 -2.45 -13.91 10.86
C LYS A 130 -2.92 -13.85 12.30
N VAL A 131 -2.38 -12.91 13.06
CA VAL A 131 -2.76 -12.66 14.46
C VAL A 131 -3.56 -11.39 14.57
N THR A 132 -4.42 -11.31 15.57
CA THR A 132 -5.11 -10.07 15.96
C THR A 132 -4.63 -9.67 17.34
N VAL A 133 -4.24 -8.40 17.49
CA VAL A 133 -3.74 -7.86 18.77
C VAL A 133 -4.44 -6.57 19.13
N GLY A 134 -4.44 -6.25 20.41
CA GLY A 134 -4.64 -4.90 20.91
C GLY A 134 -3.29 -4.26 21.25
N GLU A 135 -3.16 -2.96 21.03
CA GLU A 135 -1.98 -2.19 21.43
C GLU A 135 -2.31 -0.96 22.28
N ILE A 136 -1.32 -0.54 23.06
CA ILE A 136 -1.32 0.74 23.76
C ILE A 136 0.02 1.40 23.48
N LEU A 137 0.01 2.46 22.67
CA LEU A 137 1.20 3.24 22.32
C LEU A 137 1.38 4.41 23.31
N VAL A 138 2.56 4.53 23.90
CA VAL A 138 2.91 5.65 24.80
C VAL A 138 4.30 6.20 24.45
N THR A 139 4.57 7.44 24.84
CA THR A 139 5.80 8.13 24.45
C THR A 139 7.03 7.58 25.16
N ASN A 140 6.91 7.23 26.44
CA ASN A 140 8.05 6.85 27.29
C ASN A 140 7.83 5.50 27.99
N LYS A 141 8.94 4.92 28.48
CA LYS A 141 8.96 3.60 29.13
C LYS A 141 8.18 3.59 30.46
N GLN A 142 8.15 4.71 31.18
CA GLN A 142 7.49 4.83 32.48
C GLN A 142 5.97 4.70 32.35
N ASP A 143 5.37 5.34 31.34
CA ASP A 143 3.94 5.23 31.06
C ASP A 143 3.56 3.79 30.65
N ALA A 144 4.43 3.12 29.88
CA ALA A 144 4.19 1.73 29.51
C ALA A 144 4.23 0.80 30.73
N ASN A 145 5.19 1.01 31.63
CA ASN A 145 5.26 0.30 32.90
C ASN A 145 4.02 0.57 33.78
N LYS A 146 3.52 1.81 33.80
CA LYS A 146 2.29 2.16 34.53
C LYS A 146 1.08 1.40 33.98
N VAL A 147 0.95 1.30 32.66
CA VAL A 147 -0.09 0.50 31.99
C VAL A 147 0.03 -0.98 32.38
N ILE A 148 1.23 -1.55 32.31
CA ILE A 148 1.48 -2.96 32.69
C ILE A 148 1.12 -3.22 34.15
N ASN A 149 1.47 -2.31 35.07
CA ASN A 149 1.12 -2.45 36.49
C ASN A 149 -0.40 -2.41 36.70
N LYS A 150 -1.12 -1.53 35.99
CA LYS A 150 -2.59 -1.50 36.04
C LYS A 150 -3.22 -2.78 35.49
N LEU A 151 -2.66 -3.34 34.41
CA LEU A 151 -3.10 -4.64 33.88
C LEU A 151 -2.89 -5.76 34.90
N LYS A 152 -1.76 -5.78 35.62
CA LYS A 152 -1.50 -6.74 36.71
C LYS A 152 -2.49 -6.60 37.86
N SER A 153 -2.97 -5.38 38.12
CA SER A 153 -4.04 -5.12 39.11
C SER A 153 -5.45 -5.41 38.59
N GLY A 154 -5.62 -6.00 37.40
CA GLY A 154 -6.91 -6.42 36.86
C GLY A 154 -7.65 -5.38 36.02
N ALA A 155 -7.04 -4.24 35.69
CA ALA A 155 -7.67 -3.26 34.80
C ALA A 155 -7.90 -3.83 33.39
N LYS A 156 -8.99 -3.44 32.73
CA LYS A 156 -9.31 -3.88 31.37
C LYS A 156 -8.39 -3.20 30.36
N PHE A 157 -7.84 -3.98 29.43
CA PHE A 157 -6.94 -3.49 28.39
C PHE A 157 -7.58 -2.41 27.51
N SER A 158 -8.86 -2.58 27.13
CA SER A 158 -9.59 -1.61 26.31
C SER A 158 -9.70 -0.23 26.96
N ASP A 159 -9.92 -0.20 28.27
CA ASP A 159 -10.08 1.05 29.02
C ASP A 159 -8.74 1.76 29.13
N LEU A 160 -7.66 1.01 29.37
CA LEU A 160 -6.31 1.53 29.35
C LEU A 160 -5.88 2.01 27.96
N ALA A 161 -6.28 1.34 26.89
CA ALA A 161 -6.02 1.79 25.53
C ALA A 161 -6.69 3.15 25.28
N LYS A 162 -7.97 3.29 25.62
CA LYS A 162 -8.70 4.57 25.49
C LYS A 162 -8.07 5.69 26.32
N GLN A 163 -7.59 5.39 27.52
CA GLN A 163 -7.02 6.37 28.44
C GLN A 163 -5.57 6.76 28.11
N TYR A 164 -4.72 5.79 27.77
CA TYR A 164 -3.27 5.99 27.69
C TYR A 164 -2.72 5.98 26.28
N SER A 165 -3.37 5.31 25.32
CA SER A 165 -2.82 5.17 23.97
C SER A 165 -2.78 6.51 23.24
N LYS A 166 -1.62 6.79 22.65
CA LYS A 166 -1.37 7.90 21.73
C LYS A 166 -1.77 7.55 20.30
N ASP A 167 -2.00 6.27 19.99
CA ASP A 167 -2.54 5.89 18.69
C ASP A 167 -4.05 6.21 18.62
N VAL A 168 -4.35 7.36 18.02
CA VAL A 168 -5.73 7.83 17.85
C VAL A 168 -6.54 6.99 16.87
N SER A 169 -5.90 6.16 16.03
CA SER A 169 -6.57 5.32 15.04
C SER A 169 -7.30 4.12 15.65
N ASN A 170 -6.83 3.63 16.80
CA ASN A 170 -7.35 2.40 17.43
C ASN A 170 -7.71 2.55 18.91
N LYS A 171 -7.31 3.62 19.60
CA LYS A 171 -7.51 3.75 21.06
C LYS A 171 -8.97 3.63 21.51
N ASN A 172 -9.90 4.08 20.68
CA ASN A 172 -11.34 4.02 20.98
C ASN A 172 -11.96 2.65 20.66
N ASP A 173 -11.28 1.78 19.91
CA ASP A 173 -11.65 0.38 19.64
C ASP A 173 -10.81 -0.57 20.50
N GLY A 174 -10.53 -0.17 21.74
CA GLY A 174 -9.75 -0.96 22.69
C GLY A 174 -8.30 -1.24 22.27
N GLY A 175 -7.75 -0.44 21.35
CA GLY A 175 -6.42 -0.62 20.79
C GLY A 175 -6.34 -1.71 19.73
N LYS A 176 -7.47 -2.27 19.28
CA LYS A 176 -7.50 -3.40 18.35
C LYS A 176 -6.93 -3.01 16.98
N LEU A 177 -6.03 -3.84 16.47
CA LEU A 177 -5.47 -3.72 15.12
C LEU A 177 -6.13 -4.72 14.17
N ALA A 178 -6.10 -4.39 12.87
CA ALA A 178 -6.44 -5.33 11.81
C ALA A 178 -5.49 -6.55 11.85
N PRO A 179 -5.95 -7.76 11.46
CA PRO A 179 -5.10 -8.94 11.44
C PRO A 179 -3.86 -8.75 10.54
N PHE A 180 -2.71 -9.21 11.01
CA PHE A 180 -1.45 -9.14 10.26
C PHE A 180 -0.67 -10.44 10.39
N ASP A 181 0.18 -10.73 9.40
CA ASP A 181 1.10 -11.85 9.43
C ASP A 181 2.54 -11.42 9.78
N ASN A 182 3.44 -12.39 9.95
CA ASN A 182 4.84 -12.17 10.31
C ASN A 182 5.68 -11.54 9.20
N THR A 183 5.14 -11.33 8.00
CA THR A 183 5.80 -10.67 6.87
C THR A 183 5.35 -9.22 6.69
N ASN A 184 4.44 -8.72 7.54
CA ASN A 184 3.95 -7.35 7.47
C ASN A 184 5.09 -6.33 7.66
N THR A 185 5.37 -5.55 6.63
CA THR A 185 6.42 -4.52 6.59
C THR A 185 5.94 -3.13 6.99
N ASP A 186 4.62 -2.93 7.12
CA ASP A 186 4.04 -1.65 7.52
C ASP A 186 4.15 -1.43 9.04
N MET A 187 4.47 -2.49 9.78
CA MET A 187 4.62 -2.50 11.23
C MET A 187 6.10 -2.57 11.66
N ASP A 188 6.41 -2.00 12.83
CA ASP A 188 7.75 -2.10 13.41
C ASP A 188 8.09 -3.57 13.70
N GLN A 189 9.25 -4.03 13.25
CA GLN A 189 9.67 -5.42 13.39
C GLN A 189 9.81 -5.86 14.86
N SER A 190 10.11 -4.93 15.77
CA SER A 190 10.14 -5.23 17.21
C SER A 190 8.73 -5.50 17.75
N PHE A 191 7.73 -4.78 17.23
CA PHE A 191 6.32 -5.02 17.56
C PHE A 191 5.86 -6.38 17.05
N VAL A 192 6.09 -6.68 15.77
CA VAL A 192 5.68 -7.95 15.14
C VAL A 192 6.29 -9.13 15.90
N LYS A 193 7.61 -9.10 16.15
CA LYS A 193 8.30 -10.15 16.91
C LYS A 193 7.72 -10.33 18.31
N ALA A 194 7.47 -9.25 19.05
CA ALA A 194 6.90 -9.33 20.39
C ALA A 194 5.45 -9.82 20.39
N ALA A 195 4.64 -9.48 19.38
CA ALA A 195 3.27 -9.98 19.26
C ALA A 195 3.24 -11.51 19.10
N TYR A 196 4.12 -12.06 18.25
CA TYR A 196 4.17 -13.49 17.97
C TYR A 196 4.69 -14.37 19.10
N THR A 197 5.25 -13.80 20.18
CA THR A 197 5.60 -14.57 21.38
C THR A 197 4.42 -14.76 22.34
N LEU A 198 3.31 -14.04 22.14
CA LEU A 198 2.17 -14.05 23.04
C LEU A 198 1.19 -15.19 22.73
N SER A 199 0.76 -15.91 23.76
CA SER A 199 -0.42 -16.77 23.68
C SER A 199 -1.72 -15.96 23.77
N ASN A 200 -2.84 -16.54 23.35
CA ASN A 200 -4.16 -15.90 23.44
C ASN A 200 -4.43 -15.27 24.81
N SER A 201 -4.99 -14.06 24.80
CA SER A 201 -5.32 -13.25 25.98
C SER A 201 -4.13 -12.79 26.84
N LYS A 202 -2.89 -13.19 26.54
CA LYS A 202 -1.69 -12.69 27.20
C LYS A 202 -1.27 -11.33 26.64
N TYR A 203 -0.53 -10.57 27.44
CA TYR A 203 0.05 -9.29 27.06
C TYR A 203 1.53 -9.23 27.39
N THR A 204 2.27 -8.32 26.74
CA THR A 204 3.69 -8.12 26.98
C THR A 204 3.93 -7.63 28.42
N GLU A 205 4.69 -8.39 29.20
CA GLU A 205 5.00 -8.04 30.60
C GLU A 205 6.09 -6.96 30.74
N LYS A 206 6.74 -6.61 29.62
CA LYS A 206 7.74 -5.54 29.52
C LYS A 206 7.36 -4.61 28.36
N PRO A 207 7.63 -3.29 28.45
CA PRO A 207 7.43 -2.37 27.34
C PRO A 207 8.22 -2.78 26.09
N VAL A 208 7.56 -2.80 24.94
CA VAL A 208 8.20 -3.04 23.63
C VAL A 208 8.61 -1.71 23.03
N LYS A 209 9.92 -1.50 22.81
CA LYS A 209 10.42 -0.27 22.18
C LYS A 209 10.23 -0.35 20.67
N THR A 210 9.64 0.68 20.07
CA THR A 210 9.51 0.85 18.62
C THR A 210 9.90 2.26 18.19
N LYS A 211 9.92 2.50 16.87
CA LYS A 211 10.14 3.83 16.29
C LYS A 211 9.11 4.86 16.75
N ALA A 212 7.86 4.44 16.96
CA ALA A 212 6.77 5.33 17.37
C ALA A 212 6.79 5.68 18.88
N GLY A 213 7.47 4.89 19.72
CA GLY A 213 7.44 5.06 21.17
C GLY A 213 7.68 3.75 21.91
N TYR A 214 6.87 3.49 22.93
CA TYR A 214 6.80 2.23 23.65
C TYR A 214 5.39 1.67 23.54
N GLN A 215 5.27 0.37 23.26
CA GLN A 215 3.99 -0.32 23.13
C GLN A 215 3.82 -1.41 24.19
N VAL A 216 2.59 -1.56 24.66
CA VAL A 216 2.11 -2.74 25.39
C VAL A 216 1.16 -3.48 24.46
N ILE A 217 1.42 -4.76 24.21
CA ILE A 217 0.70 -5.55 23.21
C ILE A 217 -0.11 -6.63 23.93
N LYS A 218 -1.36 -6.84 23.55
CA LYS A 218 -2.21 -7.94 24.03
C LYS A 218 -2.65 -8.80 22.85
N MET A 219 -2.44 -10.10 22.95
CA MET A 219 -2.93 -11.04 21.95
C MET A 219 -4.44 -11.22 22.09
N ILE A 220 -5.19 -10.98 21.01
CA ILE A 220 -6.64 -11.21 20.93
C ILE A 220 -6.90 -12.56 20.28
N ASN A 221 -6.23 -12.84 19.15
CA ASN A 221 -6.36 -14.12 18.44
C ASN A 221 -5.01 -14.55 17.85
N HIS A 222 -4.54 -15.72 18.26
CA HIS A 222 -3.36 -16.42 17.77
C HIS A 222 -3.77 -17.82 17.31
N PRO A 223 -4.12 -17.98 16.03
CA PRO A 223 -4.42 -19.29 15.46
C PRO A 223 -3.21 -20.23 15.52
N LYS A 224 -3.45 -21.54 15.57
CA LYS A 224 -2.37 -22.52 15.35
C LYS A 224 -1.93 -22.46 13.89
N LYS A 225 -0.66 -22.81 13.64
CA LYS A 225 -0.04 -22.79 12.30
C LYS A 225 -0.76 -23.65 11.24
N GLY A 226 -1.53 -24.65 11.62
CA GLY A 226 -2.26 -25.50 10.67
C GLY A 226 -1.34 -26.36 9.79
N LYS A 227 -1.92 -26.95 8.74
CA LYS A 227 -1.18 -27.72 7.73
C LYS A 227 -0.81 -26.84 6.54
N TYR A 228 0.18 -27.28 5.76
CA TYR A 228 0.65 -26.56 4.57
C TYR A 228 -0.49 -26.28 3.58
N GLU A 229 -1.34 -27.27 3.35
CA GLU A 229 -2.44 -27.25 2.38
C GLU A 229 -3.49 -26.19 2.72
N ASP A 230 -3.68 -25.88 4.00
CA ASP A 230 -4.65 -24.90 4.49
C ASP A 230 -4.21 -23.45 4.17
N HIS A 231 -2.92 -23.25 3.86
CA HIS A 231 -2.31 -21.93 3.80
C HIS A 231 -1.75 -21.55 2.44
N ILE A 232 -2.00 -22.32 1.38
CA ILE A 232 -1.49 -22.04 0.03
C ILE A 232 -1.76 -20.60 -0.42
N ASN A 233 -2.97 -20.09 -0.19
CA ASN A 233 -3.32 -18.72 -0.58
C ASN A 233 -2.57 -17.67 0.25
N ASP A 234 -2.42 -17.87 1.56
CA ASP A 234 -1.63 -16.98 2.41
C ASP A 234 -0.15 -16.99 2.02
N LEU A 235 0.40 -18.16 1.68
CA LEU A 235 1.78 -18.29 1.22
C LEU A 235 2.00 -17.53 -0.10
N LYS A 236 1.07 -17.66 -1.04
CA LYS A 236 1.08 -16.89 -2.29
C LYS A 236 1.02 -15.38 -2.03
N ASP A 237 0.19 -14.95 -1.08
CA ASP A 237 0.12 -13.56 -0.63
C ASP A 237 1.46 -13.07 -0.08
N GLN A 238 2.08 -13.81 0.84
CA GLN A 238 3.36 -13.44 1.44
C GLN A 238 4.48 -13.35 0.39
N ILE A 239 4.55 -14.30 -0.53
CA ILE A 239 5.55 -14.29 -1.61
C ILE A 239 5.30 -13.12 -2.58
N ALA A 240 4.05 -12.89 -3.00
CA ALA A 240 3.72 -11.77 -3.88
C ALA A 240 4.03 -10.42 -3.23
N ASN A 241 3.64 -10.25 -1.97
CA ASN A 241 3.93 -9.03 -1.20
C ASN A 241 5.44 -8.84 -1.02
N ASN A 242 6.19 -9.91 -0.77
CA ASN A 242 7.65 -9.82 -0.70
C ASN A 242 8.23 -9.32 -2.02
N VAL A 243 7.84 -9.91 -3.16
CA VAL A 243 8.29 -9.48 -4.49
C VAL A 243 7.97 -7.99 -4.73
N VAL A 244 6.77 -7.54 -4.37
CA VAL A 244 6.39 -6.12 -4.51
C VAL A 244 7.23 -5.22 -3.60
N ASN A 245 7.37 -5.58 -2.33
CA ASN A 245 8.05 -4.76 -1.34
C ASN A 245 9.58 -4.68 -1.56
N THR A 246 10.19 -5.71 -2.15
CA THR A 246 11.62 -5.73 -2.46
C THR A 246 11.95 -5.23 -3.86
N ALA A 247 10.97 -4.85 -4.68
CA ALA A 247 11.19 -4.45 -6.06
C ALA A 247 12.18 -3.28 -6.23
N SER A 248 12.18 -2.33 -5.28
CA SER A 248 13.07 -1.18 -5.31
C SER A 248 14.53 -1.51 -4.96
N SER A 249 14.80 -2.63 -4.28
CA SER A 249 16.13 -3.01 -3.79
C SER A 249 16.64 -4.34 -4.35
N ASN A 250 15.77 -5.16 -4.95
CA ASN A 250 16.09 -6.46 -5.53
C ASN A 250 15.79 -6.47 -7.04
N PRO A 251 16.82 -6.53 -7.90
CA PRO A 251 16.66 -6.57 -9.35
C PRO A 251 15.82 -7.73 -9.86
N GLU A 252 15.88 -8.91 -9.22
CA GLU A 252 15.07 -10.07 -9.60
C GLU A 252 13.58 -9.81 -9.35
N SER A 253 13.26 -9.18 -8.23
CA SER A 253 11.88 -8.79 -7.90
C SER A 253 11.34 -7.76 -8.89
N SER A 254 12.14 -6.75 -9.21
CA SER A 254 11.83 -5.75 -10.24
C SER A 254 11.58 -6.40 -11.61
N ALA A 255 12.45 -7.33 -12.02
CA ALA A 255 12.30 -8.06 -13.28
C ALA A 255 11.02 -8.92 -13.33
N LYS A 256 10.67 -9.59 -12.22
CA LYS A 256 9.42 -10.38 -12.10
C LYS A 256 8.19 -9.49 -12.28
N ILE A 257 8.13 -8.36 -11.55
CA ILE A 257 7.01 -7.40 -11.68
C ILE A 257 6.94 -6.85 -13.10
N LYS A 258 8.07 -6.43 -13.67
CA LYS A 258 8.14 -5.93 -15.04
C LYS A 258 7.57 -6.94 -16.03
N LYS A 259 7.99 -8.21 -15.96
CA LYS A 259 7.48 -9.31 -16.81
C LYS A 259 5.98 -9.50 -16.64
N ILE A 260 5.47 -9.44 -15.41
CA ILE A 260 4.04 -9.58 -15.10
C ILE A 260 3.26 -8.40 -15.71
N ILE A 261 3.66 -7.15 -15.43
CA ILE A 261 3.01 -5.96 -15.98
C ILE A 261 3.04 -5.96 -17.51
N SER A 262 4.13 -6.40 -18.15
CA SER A 262 4.17 -6.60 -19.59
C SER A 262 3.11 -7.58 -20.10
N LYS A 263 2.90 -8.72 -19.41
CA LYS A 263 1.83 -9.68 -19.75
C LYS A 263 0.45 -9.04 -19.60
N VAL A 264 0.20 -8.33 -18.49
CA VAL A 264 -1.05 -7.61 -18.24
C VAL A 264 -1.33 -6.58 -19.34
N LEU A 265 -0.35 -5.74 -19.67
CA LEU A 265 -0.50 -4.71 -20.71
C LEU A 265 -0.77 -5.31 -22.10
N LYS A 266 -0.14 -6.45 -22.44
CA LYS A 266 -0.43 -7.17 -23.69
C LYS A 266 -1.89 -7.64 -23.74
N ARG A 267 -2.41 -8.23 -22.66
CA ARG A 267 -3.83 -8.64 -22.59
C ARG A 267 -4.79 -7.45 -22.63
N GLY A 268 -4.37 -6.32 -22.06
CA GLY A 268 -5.13 -5.08 -22.08
C GLY A 268 -5.28 -4.43 -23.46
N GLY A 269 -4.56 -4.91 -24.48
CA GLY A 269 -4.69 -4.42 -25.86
C GLY A 269 -4.42 -2.92 -25.99
N VAL A 270 -3.33 -2.43 -25.38
CA VAL A 270 -3.06 -0.98 -25.36
C VAL A 270 -2.69 -0.47 -26.76
N GLU A 271 -3.50 0.44 -27.27
CA GLU A 271 -3.22 1.21 -28.49
C GLU A 271 -2.89 2.65 -28.13
N ILE A 272 -1.82 3.20 -28.72
CA ILE A 272 -1.40 4.57 -28.51
C ILE A 272 -1.62 5.32 -29.81
N GLU A 273 -2.57 6.25 -29.82
CA GLU A 273 -2.94 6.99 -31.04
C GLU A 273 -2.00 8.16 -31.32
N ASP A 274 -1.52 8.85 -30.28
CA ASP A 274 -0.66 10.02 -30.42
C ASP A 274 0.81 9.60 -30.60
N LYS A 275 1.39 10.01 -31.73
CA LYS A 275 2.77 9.67 -32.14
C LYS A 275 3.83 10.11 -31.12
N ASN A 276 3.56 11.14 -30.32
CA ASN A 276 4.50 11.62 -29.29
C ASN A 276 4.69 10.61 -28.15
N PHE A 277 3.76 9.65 -28.01
CA PHE A 277 3.73 8.70 -26.91
C PHE A 277 4.00 7.25 -27.33
N GLN A 278 4.34 6.97 -28.59
CA GLN A 278 4.55 5.59 -29.06
C GLN A 278 5.53 4.79 -28.20
N ASN A 279 6.55 5.46 -27.67
CA ASN A 279 7.58 4.84 -26.84
C ASN A 279 7.27 4.86 -25.33
N VAL A 280 6.09 5.33 -24.91
CA VAL A 280 5.73 5.47 -23.49
C VAL A 280 5.68 4.13 -22.76
N LEU A 281 5.45 3.03 -23.48
CA LEU A 281 5.47 1.68 -22.94
C LEU A 281 6.72 0.87 -23.31
N SER A 282 7.73 1.47 -23.94
CA SER A 282 8.96 0.77 -24.37
C SER A 282 9.67 0.04 -23.23
N GLY A 283 9.52 0.53 -22.00
CA GLY A 283 9.99 -0.14 -20.80
C GLY A 283 9.32 -1.50 -20.55
N TYR A 284 8.08 -1.72 -20.97
CA TYR A 284 7.31 -2.95 -20.72
C TYR A 284 7.04 -3.76 -21.98
N LEU A 285 6.75 -3.09 -23.09
CA LEU A 285 6.38 -3.68 -24.36
C LEU A 285 7.45 -3.31 -25.39
N THR A 286 7.96 -4.29 -26.11
CA THR A 286 8.63 -4.01 -27.38
C THR A 286 7.57 -3.48 -28.33
N ASN A 287 7.75 -2.27 -28.86
CA ASN A 287 6.78 -1.57 -29.73
C ASN A 287 6.12 -2.57 -30.68
N SER A 288 4.85 -2.88 -30.40
CA SER A 288 4.02 -3.67 -31.30
C SER A 288 3.45 -2.68 -32.30
N THR A 289 4.29 -2.18 -33.19
CA THR A 289 3.82 -1.42 -34.35
C THR A 289 2.90 -2.31 -35.16
N LYS A 290 1.61 -1.99 -35.20
CA LYS A 290 0.81 -2.14 -36.41
C LYS A 290 0.72 -0.78 -37.07
#